data_AF-A0A7W9T100-F1
#
_entry.id   AF-A0A7W9T100-F1
#
_cell.length_a   1.000
_cell.length_b   1.000
_cell.length_c   1.000
_cell.angle_alpha   90.00
_cell.angle_beta   90.00
_cell.angle_gamma   90.00
#
_symmetry.space_group_name_H-M   'P 1'
#
loop_
_entity.id
_entity.type
_entity.pdbx_description
1 polymer ?
#
loop_
_entity_poly.entity_id
_entity_poly.type
_entity_poly.pdbx_seq_one_letter_code
_entity_poly.pdbx_strand_id
1 'polypeptide(L)'
;MPAATPSLPRRPPTLSPKQGAAQAVRLAQAAPHLAAAYAHALSRWLGDPVLSLLGRPIITECYRSPERQNELYAQGRSKPGPIVTYKRGGESNHNQGPPTPAIDVAFVLADGSVSWSGLLLRKFARLMKYADARVVWGGDWKMQDRPHFEVLMPQKGGPGRG
;
A
#
# COMPACT_ATOMS: atom_id res chain seq x y z
N MET A 1 -28.23 -19.40 15.58
CA MET A 1 -27.47 -19.92 14.42
C MET A 1 -26.00 -19.65 14.67
N PRO A 2 -25.13 -20.64 14.93
CA PRO A 2 -23.71 -20.37 15.02
C PRO A 2 -23.19 -20.01 13.62
N ALA A 3 -22.54 -18.85 13.49
CA ALA A 3 -21.89 -18.46 12.25
C ALA A 3 -20.77 -19.48 11.95
N ALA A 4 -20.81 -20.11 10.77
CA ALA A 4 -19.75 -21.00 10.34
C ALA A 4 -18.41 -20.26 10.37
N THR A 5 -17.43 -20.79 11.09
CA THR A 5 -16.07 -20.25 11.12
C THR A 5 -15.53 -20.29 9.69
N PRO A 6 -15.15 -19.16 9.08
CA PRO A 6 -14.65 -19.18 7.72
C PRO A 6 -13.36 -20.01 7.66
N SER A 7 -13.41 -21.15 6.97
CA SER A 7 -12.25 -22.00 6.74
C SER A 7 -11.29 -21.30 5.79
N LEU A 8 -9.98 -21.37 6.09
CA LEU A 8 -8.96 -20.88 5.17
C LEU A 8 -9.06 -21.57 3.80
N PRO A 9 -8.78 -20.86 2.69
CA PRO A 9 -8.81 -21.44 1.36
C PRO A 9 -7.74 -22.52 1.22
N ARG A 10 -7.94 -23.44 0.27
CA ARG A 10 -7.01 -24.55 0.02
C ARG A 10 -5.75 -24.15 -0.76
N ARG A 11 -5.77 -23.00 -1.43
CA ARG A 11 -4.66 -22.49 -2.27
C ARG A 11 -4.54 -20.97 -2.14
N PRO A 12 -3.31 -20.43 -2.17
CA PRO A 12 -3.10 -18.98 -2.24
C PRO A 12 -3.67 -18.37 -3.52
N PRO A 13 -4.16 -17.11 -3.49
CA PRO A 13 -4.55 -16.41 -4.70
C PRO A 13 -3.33 -16.10 -5.57
N THR A 14 -3.51 -16.28 -6.88
CA THR A 14 -2.50 -16.00 -7.91
C THR A 14 -2.94 -14.82 -8.77
N LEU A 15 -1.97 -14.13 -9.37
CA LEU A 15 -2.24 -13.06 -10.34
C LEU A 15 -2.20 -13.63 -11.74
N SER A 16 -3.09 -13.17 -12.61
CA SER A 16 -2.95 -13.37 -14.06
C SER A 16 -1.68 -12.67 -14.58
N PRO A 17 -1.16 -13.05 -15.76
CA PRO A 17 -0.01 -12.37 -16.36
C PRO A 17 -0.21 -10.85 -16.49
N LYS A 18 -1.42 -10.41 -16.87
CA LYS A 18 -1.77 -8.99 -16.97
C LYS A 18 -1.70 -8.28 -15.61
N GLN A 19 -2.23 -8.91 -14.56
CA GLN A 19 -2.14 -8.37 -13.21
C GLN A 19 -0.69 -8.32 -12.73
N GLY A 20 0.11 -9.35 -13.00
CA GLY A 20 1.54 -9.38 -12.70
C GLY A 20 2.32 -8.25 -13.38
N ALA A 21 2.08 -8.03 -14.68
CA ALA A 21 2.68 -6.92 -15.43
C ALA A 21 2.30 -5.55 -14.84
N ALA A 22 1.02 -5.37 -14.47
CA ALA A 22 0.57 -4.13 -13.82
C ALA A 22 1.25 -3.90 -12.45
N GLN A 23 1.49 -4.97 -11.68
CA GLN A 23 2.24 -4.87 -10.42
C GLN A 23 3.70 -4.46 -10.65
N ALA A 24 4.35 -5.02 -11.67
CA ALA A 24 5.72 -4.66 -12.00
C ALA A 24 5.85 -3.17 -12.39
N VAL A 25 4.93 -2.66 -13.22
CA VAL A 25 4.88 -1.25 -13.62
C VAL A 25 4.70 -0.33 -12.40
N ARG A 26 3.78 -0.67 -11.49
CA ARG A 26 3.55 0.14 -10.28
C ARG A 26 4.76 0.12 -9.34
N LEU A 27 5.36 -1.05 -9.12
CA LEU A 27 6.54 -1.16 -8.27
C LEU A 27 7.73 -0.38 -8.83
N ALA A 28 7.90 -0.35 -10.16
CA ALA A 28 8.94 0.42 -10.83
C ALA A 28 8.81 1.95 -10.65
N GLN A 29 7.64 2.45 -10.25
CA GLN A 29 7.42 3.86 -9.95
C GLN A 29 7.79 4.23 -8.50
N ALA A 30 8.05 3.26 -7.62
CA ALA A 30 8.34 3.51 -6.21
C ALA A 30 9.82 3.85 -5.98
N ALA A 31 10.09 4.66 -4.95
CA ALA A 31 11.43 4.90 -4.43
C ALA A 31 12.18 3.58 -4.19
N PRO A 32 13.48 3.46 -4.54
CA PRO A 32 14.20 2.19 -4.48
C PRO A 32 14.10 1.47 -3.13
N HIS A 33 14.18 2.22 -2.02
CA HIS A 33 14.03 1.66 -0.68
C HIS A 33 12.62 1.14 -0.40
N LEU A 34 11.58 1.86 -0.82
CA LEU A 34 10.20 1.43 -0.68
C LEU A 34 9.91 0.20 -1.55
N ALA A 35 10.43 0.19 -2.78
CA ALA A 35 10.32 -0.94 -3.69
C ALA A 35 11.00 -2.19 -3.13
N ALA A 36 12.22 -2.04 -2.59
CA ALA A 36 12.95 -3.13 -1.95
C ALA A 36 12.23 -3.65 -0.70
N ALA A 37 11.70 -2.75 0.15
CA ALA A 37 10.92 -3.14 1.32
C ALA A 37 9.67 -3.92 0.92
N TYR A 38 8.95 -3.47 -0.10
CA TYR A 38 7.79 -4.18 -0.65
C TYR A 38 8.16 -5.56 -1.19
N ALA A 39 9.24 -5.67 -1.98
CA ALA A 39 9.69 -6.95 -2.52
C ALA A 39 10.07 -7.95 -1.40
N HIS A 40 10.78 -7.49 -0.37
CA HIS A 40 11.14 -8.33 0.77
C HIS A 40 9.89 -8.74 1.58
N ALA A 41 8.99 -7.80 1.89
CA ALA A 41 7.75 -8.08 2.60
C ALA A 41 6.84 -9.05 1.82
N LEU A 42 6.75 -8.88 0.50
CA LEU A 42 6.00 -9.78 -0.38
C LEU A 42 6.61 -11.18 -0.39
N SER A 43 7.93 -11.30 -0.49
CA SER A 43 8.62 -12.59 -0.43
C SER A 43 8.34 -13.30 0.90
N ARG A 44 8.45 -12.59 2.03
CA ARG A 44 8.12 -13.13 3.36
C ARG A 44 6.66 -13.56 3.47
N TRP A 45 5.73 -12.74 2.99
CA TRP A 45 4.30 -13.05 3.02
C TRP A 45 3.97 -14.30 2.19
N LEU A 46 4.51 -14.40 0.98
CA LEU A 46 4.25 -15.52 0.09
C LEU A 46 4.95 -16.82 0.51
N GLY A 47 6.07 -16.71 1.22
CA GLY A 47 6.78 -17.85 1.79
C GLY A 47 6.15 -18.41 3.07
N ASP A 48 5.23 -17.67 3.70
CA ASP A 48 4.52 -18.13 4.89
C ASP A 48 3.24 -18.91 4.48
N PRO A 49 3.09 -20.18 4.89
CA PRO A 49 1.99 -21.04 4.45
C PRO A 49 0.62 -20.62 5.01
N VAL A 50 0.58 -19.82 6.07
CA VAL A 50 -0.68 -19.30 6.64
C VAL A 50 -0.99 -17.95 6.01
N LEU A 51 -0.02 -17.03 5.95
CA LEU A 51 -0.27 -15.69 5.42
C LEU A 51 -0.63 -15.72 3.93
N SER A 52 0.05 -16.55 3.13
CA SER A 52 -0.24 -16.68 1.70
C SER A 52 -1.67 -17.13 1.41
N LEU A 53 -2.31 -17.89 2.31
CA LEU A 53 -3.72 -18.29 2.20
C LEU A 53 -4.70 -17.17 2.56
N LEU A 54 -4.28 -16.16 3.34
CA LEU A 54 -5.16 -15.06 3.73
C LEU A 54 -5.39 -14.06 2.59
N GLY A 55 -4.56 -14.07 1.57
CA GLY A 55 -4.60 -13.14 0.45
C GLY A 55 -3.21 -12.86 -0.10
N ARG A 56 -3.16 -12.20 -1.25
CA ARG A 56 -1.91 -11.76 -1.89
C ARG A 56 -1.81 -10.24 -1.86
N PRO A 57 -0.77 -9.65 -1.22
CA PRO A 57 -0.53 -8.21 -1.29
C PRO A 57 -0.37 -7.75 -2.75
N ILE A 58 -1.02 -6.64 -3.08
CA ILE A 58 -0.92 -5.95 -4.37
C ILE A 58 -0.80 -4.45 -4.15
N ILE A 59 -0.03 -3.78 -5.00
CA ILE A 59 -0.01 -2.33 -5.13
C ILE A 59 -1.23 -1.91 -5.94
N THR A 60 -2.10 -1.11 -5.33
CA THR A 60 -3.25 -0.50 -6.00
C THR A 60 -2.88 0.84 -6.63
N GLU A 61 -1.99 1.59 -5.99
CA GLU A 61 -1.54 2.89 -6.46
C GLU A 61 -0.09 3.17 -6.04
N CYS A 62 0.64 3.92 -6.88
CA CYS A 62 2.02 4.34 -6.64
C CYS A 62 2.10 5.83 -6.99
N TYR A 63 2.80 6.22 -8.06
CA TYR A 63 2.73 7.61 -8.50
C TYR A 63 1.29 7.99 -8.88
N ARG A 64 0.83 9.13 -8.34
CA ARG A 64 -0.46 9.74 -8.61
C ARG A 64 -0.21 11.17 -9.06
N SER A 65 -0.76 11.59 -10.20
CA SER A 65 -0.60 12.97 -10.63
C SER A 65 -1.36 13.94 -9.70
N PRO A 66 -0.95 15.22 -9.62
CA PRO A 66 -1.70 16.25 -8.89
C PRO A 66 -3.17 16.37 -9.35
N GLU A 67 -3.44 16.20 -10.65
CA GLU A 67 -4.78 16.27 -11.23
C GLU A 67 -5.65 15.13 -10.71
N ARG A 68 -5.13 13.89 -10.75
CA ARG A 68 -5.83 12.73 -10.18
C ARG A 68 -6.03 12.88 -8.67
N GLN A 69 -5.07 13.46 -7.95
CA GLN A 69 -5.21 13.75 -6.52
C GLN A 69 -6.32 14.79 -6.27
N ASN A 70 -6.45 15.81 -7.11
CA ASN A 70 -7.54 16.78 -7.04
C ASN A 70 -8.91 16.14 -7.32
N GLU A 71 -8.98 15.17 -8.24
CA GLU A 71 -10.19 14.40 -8.49
C GLU A 71 -10.62 13.59 -7.24
N LEU A 72 -9.67 12.93 -6.58
CA LEU A 72 -9.92 12.22 -5.31
C LEU A 72 -10.31 13.19 -4.18
N TYR A 73 -9.66 14.36 -4.11
CA TYR A 73 -10.01 15.40 -3.14
C TYR A 73 -11.43 15.93 -3.33
N ALA A 74 -11.92 16.02 -4.57
CA ALA A 74 -13.28 16.45 -4.87
C ALA A 74 -14.36 15.46 -4.37
N GLN A 75 -14.04 14.18 -4.21
CA GLN A 75 -14.98 13.14 -3.79
C GLN A 75 -15.45 13.35 -2.34
N GLY A 76 -16.77 13.29 -2.12
CA GLY A 76 -17.40 13.61 -0.83
C GLY A 76 -17.40 15.10 -0.48
N ARG A 77 -16.97 15.95 -1.41
CA ARG A 77 -16.99 17.43 -1.28
C ARG A 77 -17.83 18.03 -2.41
N SER A 78 -17.24 18.15 -3.61
CA SER A 78 -17.90 18.68 -4.80
C SER A 78 -18.37 17.60 -5.77
N LYS A 79 -17.98 16.33 -5.55
CA LYS A 79 -18.46 15.15 -6.27
C LYS A 79 -19.05 14.13 -5.28
N PRO A 80 -20.06 13.33 -5.66
CA PRO A 80 -20.62 12.28 -4.80
C PRO A 80 -19.59 11.23 -4.37
N GLY A 81 -19.86 10.56 -3.25
CA GLY A 81 -19.05 9.46 -2.72
C GLY A 81 -18.39 9.78 -1.37
N PRO A 82 -17.67 8.82 -0.76
CA PRO A 82 -16.95 9.05 0.48
C PRO A 82 -15.72 9.95 0.30
N ILE A 83 -15.33 10.67 1.36
CA ILE A 83 -14.03 11.35 1.41
C ILE A 83 -12.93 10.29 1.48
N VAL A 84 -12.08 10.24 0.45
CA VAL A 84 -10.97 9.27 0.34
C VAL A 84 -9.60 9.91 0.58
N THR A 85 -9.51 11.23 0.65
CA THR A 85 -8.28 11.96 0.96
C THR A 85 -8.57 13.34 1.53
N TYR A 86 -7.61 13.87 2.30
CA TYR A 86 -7.60 15.24 2.83
C TYR A 86 -6.53 16.12 2.17
N LYS A 87 -5.74 15.56 1.26
CA LYS A 87 -4.63 16.24 0.57
C LYS A 87 -5.07 16.67 -0.82
N ARG A 88 -4.79 17.92 -1.18
CA ARG A 88 -4.95 18.43 -2.56
C ARG A 88 -3.81 17.93 -3.44
N GLY A 89 -3.95 18.15 -4.75
CA GLY A 89 -2.88 17.90 -5.71
C GLY A 89 -1.60 18.64 -5.33
N GLY A 90 -0.49 17.91 -5.26
CA GLY A 90 0.81 18.40 -4.82
C GLY A 90 1.10 18.24 -3.32
N GLU A 91 0.07 17.95 -2.51
CA GLU A 91 0.23 17.79 -1.05
C GLU A 91 0.41 16.33 -0.60
N SER A 92 0.16 15.38 -1.51
CA SER A 92 0.32 13.95 -1.24
C SER A 92 1.72 13.48 -1.60
N ASN A 93 2.28 12.56 -0.81
CA ASN A 93 3.57 11.95 -1.12
C ASN A 93 3.55 11.16 -2.43
N HIS A 94 2.37 10.66 -2.84
CA HIS A 94 2.17 10.07 -4.17
C HIS A 94 2.40 11.04 -5.33
N ASN A 95 2.35 12.37 -5.09
CA ASN A 95 2.56 13.39 -6.11
C ASN A 95 4.03 13.78 -6.30
N GLN A 96 4.96 13.30 -5.46
CA GLN A 96 6.38 13.69 -5.50
C GLN A 96 7.19 13.04 -6.64
N GLY A 97 6.60 12.88 -7.82
CA GLY A 97 7.21 12.34 -9.05
C GLY A 97 7.64 10.87 -8.95
N PRO A 98 7.78 10.13 -10.06
CA PRO A 98 8.52 8.87 -10.07
C PRO A 98 10.04 9.15 -10.01
N PRO A 99 10.80 8.46 -9.15
CA PRO A 99 10.33 7.47 -8.19
C PRO A 99 9.66 8.13 -6.97
N THR A 100 8.43 7.72 -6.65
CA THR A 100 7.63 8.34 -5.58
C THR A 100 7.90 7.66 -4.23
N PRO A 101 7.91 8.40 -3.11
CA PRO A 101 8.11 7.82 -1.79
C PRO A 101 6.87 7.11 -1.23
N ALA A 102 5.78 6.92 -1.98
CA ALA A 102 4.53 6.34 -1.47
C ALA A 102 3.92 5.25 -2.37
N ILE A 103 3.29 4.25 -1.74
CA ILE A 103 2.48 3.20 -2.38
C ILE A 103 1.22 2.92 -1.55
N ASP A 104 0.13 2.60 -2.23
CA ASP A 104 -1.09 2.06 -1.63
C ASP A 104 -1.16 0.56 -1.89
N VAL A 105 -1.44 -0.21 -0.83
CA VAL A 105 -1.51 -1.66 -0.87
C VAL A 105 -2.93 -2.15 -0.53
N ALA A 106 -3.33 -3.23 -1.20
CA ALA A 106 -4.51 -4.02 -0.88
C ALA A 106 -4.18 -5.51 -1.00
N PHE A 107 -5.17 -6.38 -0.84
CA PHE A 107 -5.02 -7.83 -0.99
C PHE A 107 -5.98 -8.37 -2.02
N VAL A 108 -5.50 -9.23 -2.92
CA VAL A 108 -6.38 -10.11 -3.70
C VAL A 108 -6.68 -11.33 -2.85
N LEU A 109 -7.97 -11.66 -2.67
CA LEU A 109 -8.42 -12.84 -1.94
C LEU A 109 -8.58 -14.05 -2.87
N ALA A 110 -8.81 -15.23 -2.29
CA ALA A 110 -8.93 -16.48 -3.04
C ALA A 110 -10.10 -16.51 -4.04
N ASP A 111 -11.14 -15.71 -3.81
CA ASP A 111 -12.29 -15.52 -4.72
C ASP A 111 -12.02 -14.48 -5.82
N GLY A 112 -10.82 -13.89 -5.86
CA GLY A 112 -10.42 -12.85 -6.81
C GLY A 112 -10.84 -11.43 -6.40
N SER A 113 -11.58 -11.26 -5.30
CA SER A 113 -11.96 -9.94 -4.80
C SER A 113 -10.76 -9.17 -4.24
N VAL A 114 -10.85 -7.84 -4.22
CA VAL A 114 -9.85 -6.96 -3.59
C VAL A 114 -10.33 -6.56 -2.19
N SER A 115 -9.45 -6.73 -1.21
CA SER A 115 -9.70 -6.42 0.19
C SER A 115 -8.72 -5.38 0.73
N TRP A 116 -9.26 -4.37 1.40
CA TRP A 116 -8.52 -3.39 2.20
C TRP A 116 -8.61 -3.71 3.71
N SER A 117 -8.62 -5.00 4.06
CA SER A 117 -8.70 -5.46 5.45
C SER A 117 -7.60 -4.82 6.30
N GLY A 118 -8.00 -4.05 7.31
CA GLY A 118 -7.07 -3.43 8.25
C GLY A 118 -6.21 -4.46 9.02
N LEU A 119 -6.71 -5.68 9.21
CA LEU A 119 -5.93 -6.76 9.83
C LEU A 119 -4.79 -7.23 8.92
N LEU A 120 -5.07 -7.45 7.63
CA LEU A 120 -4.06 -7.89 6.67
C LEU A 120 -3.03 -6.79 6.42
N LEU A 121 -3.48 -5.55 6.27
CA LEU A 121 -2.61 -4.37 6.13
C LEU A 121 -1.70 -4.20 7.35
N ARG A 122 -2.20 -4.36 8.58
CA ARG A 122 -1.37 -4.37 9.80
C ARG A 122 -0.30 -5.46 9.78
N LYS A 123 -0.66 -6.68 9.38
CA LYS A 123 0.30 -7.80 9.32
C LYS A 123 1.39 -7.52 8.28
N PHE A 124 1.02 -7.05 7.09
CA PHE A 124 1.97 -6.73 6.03
C PHE A 124 2.83 -5.51 6.38
N ALA A 125 2.26 -4.52 7.07
CA ALA A 125 3.00 -3.37 7.57
C ALA A 125 4.15 -3.74 8.51
N ARG A 126 3.99 -4.78 9.34
CA ARG A 126 5.08 -5.29 10.17
C ARG A 126 6.22 -5.84 9.32
N LEU A 127 5.91 -6.55 8.23
CA LEU A 127 6.93 -7.06 7.30
C LEU A 127 7.63 -5.94 6.54
N MET A 128 6.89 -4.93 6.09
CA MET A 128 7.43 -3.74 5.43
C MET A 128 8.41 -2.99 6.34
N LYS A 129 8.02 -2.72 7.58
CA LYS A 129 8.88 -2.03 8.58
C LYS A 129 10.08 -2.87 9.02
N TYR A 130 9.91 -4.19 9.06
CA TYR A 130 11.03 -5.10 9.30
C TYR A 130 12.03 -5.07 8.15
N ALA A 131 11.57 -4.91 6.91
CA ALA A 131 12.43 -4.81 5.74
C ALA A 131 13.23 -3.50 5.71
N ASP A 132 12.62 -2.39 6.12
CA ASP A 132 13.27 -1.08 6.19
C ASP A 132 12.60 -0.21 7.26
N ALA A 133 13.38 0.19 8.27
CA ALA A 133 12.90 0.99 9.40
C ALA A 133 12.44 2.41 9.01
N ARG A 134 12.77 2.88 7.80
CA ARG A 134 12.30 4.17 7.26
C ARG A 134 10.88 4.10 6.71
N VAL A 135 10.34 2.89 6.51
CA VAL A 135 8.96 2.74 6.08
C VAL A 135 8.04 3.12 7.23
N VAL A 136 7.15 4.06 6.96
CA VAL A 136 6.01 4.40 7.80
C VAL A 136 4.73 3.90 7.12
N TRP A 137 3.74 3.60 7.95
CA TRP A 137 2.46 3.06 7.52
C TRP A 137 1.33 3.99 7.95
N GLY A 138 0.45 4.35 7.03
CA GLY A 138 -0.61 5.32 7.31
C GLY A 138 -1.62 4.84 8.35
N GLY A 139 -1.68 3.54 8.64
CA GLY A 139 -2.49 3.00 9.72
C GLY A 139 -2.01 3.31 11.14
N ASP A 140 -0.78 3.84 11.32
CA ASP A 140 -0.30 4.33 12.63
C ASP A 140 -0.60 5.81 12.86
N TRP A 141 -1.09 6.54 11.85
CA TRP A 141 -1.39 7.95 11.97
C TRP A 141 -2.65 8.18 12.80
N LYS A 142 -2.76 9.38 13.41
CA LYS A 142 -3.98 9.80 14.14
C LYS A 142 -5.22 9.75 13.24
N MET A 143 -5.08 10.21 11.99
CA MET A 143 -6.07 9.99 10.93
C MET A 143 -5.57 8.85 10.06
N GLN A 144 -6.09 7.65 10.29
CA GLN A 144 -5.57 6.42 9.69
C GLN A 144 -5.82 6.37 8.19
N ASP A 145 -4.76 6.14 7.43
CA ASP A 145 -4.80 5.80 6.01
C ASP A 145 -4.18 4.40 5.82
N ARG A 146 -4.99 3.37 6.03
CA ARG A 146 -4.49 1.99 6.17
C ARG A 146 -3.88 1.41 4.88
N PRO A 147 -4.34 1.74 3.67
CA PRO A 147 -3.67 1.28 2.45
C PRO A 147 -2.28 1.89 2.26
N HIS A 148 -2.03 3.08 2.81
CA HIS A 148 -0.87 3.91 2.51
C HIS A 148 0.41 3.46 3.21
N PHE A 149 1.48 3.37 2.44
CA PHE A 149 2.86 3.17 2.90
C PHE A 149 3.75 4.23 2.27
N GLU A 150 4.69 4.76 3.04
CA GLU A 150 5.69 5.67 2.51
C GLU A 150 7.04 5.50 3.20
N VAL A 151 8.10 5.98 2.55
CA VAL A 151 9.40 6.14 3.18
C VAL A 151 9.62 7.60 3.56
N LEU A 152 10.07 7.83 4.79
CA LEU A 152 10.61 9.13 5.16
C LEU A 152 11.94 9.28 4.40
N MET A 153 11.99 10.18 3.41
CA MET A 153 13.28 10.54 2.84
C MET A 153 14.15 11.14 3.96
N PRO A 154 15.44 10.77 4.06
CA PRO A 154 16.33 11.44 4.99
C PRO A 154 16.24 12.94 4.70
N GLN A 155 15.89 13.74 5.71
CA GLN A 155 16.15 15.16 5.60
C GLN A 155 17.62 15.30 5.26
N LYS A 156 17.95 15.93 4.11
CA LYS A 156 19.29 16.46 3.90
C LYS A 156 19.61 17.24 5.17
N GLY A 157 20.64 16.81 5.90
CA GLY A 157 21.05 17.48 7.13
C GLY A 157 21.05 18.98 6.89
N GLY A 158 20.13 19.68 7.57
CA GLY A 158 20.23 21.12 7.66
C GLY A 158 21.60 21.45 8.24
N PRO A 159 22.25 22.55 7.82
CA PRO A 159 23.58 22.88 8.31
C PRO A 159 23.56 22.84 9.84
N GLY A 160 24.36 21.93 10.40
CA GLY A 160 24.54 21.84 11.83
C GLY A 160 24.96 23.21 12.33
N ARG A 161 24.12 23.83 13.15
CA ARG A 161 24.53 24.98 13.93
C ARG A 161 25.33 24.43 15.11
N GLY A 162 26.64 24.38 14.93
CA GLY A 162 27.58 24.57 16.04
C GLY A 162 27.56 26.01 16.50
#